data_AF-A0A7X6CG09-F1
#
_entry.id   AF-A0A7X6CG09-F1
#
_cell.length_a   1.000
_cell.length_b   1.000
_cell.length_c   1.000
_cell.angle_alpha   90.00
_cell.angle_beta   90.00
_cell.angle_gamma   90.00
#
_symmetry.space_group_name_H-M   'P 1'
#
loop_
_entity.id
_entity.type
_entity.pdbx_description
1 polymer ?
#
loop_
_entity_poly.entity_id
_entity_poly.type
_entity_poly.pdbx_seq_one_letter_code
_entity_poly.pdbx_strand_id
1 'polypeptide(L)'
;MIDDFSLPPTVIRILILGDKNEQFTIDFGEGDIGLSELIKALETNSVNLGLYVNFKITKVHRSTGTNSDKMNFRFDVPTHFNPKDYDEIWFFGMSRFKSPLSLGKEELKIISQFMDNGGGVFATGD
;
A
#
# COMPACT_ATOMS: atom_id res chain seq x y z
N MET A 1 -15.56 -13.44 -38.82
CA MET A 1 -15.13 -13.99 -37.53
C MET A 1 -14.12 -12.97 -37.02
N ILE A 2 -14.51 -12.14 -36.05
CA ILE A 2 -13.56 -11.21 -35.42
C ILE A 2 -12.96 -12.01 -34.27
N ASP A 3 -11.68 -12.32 -34.38
CA ASP A 3 -10.94 -12.94 -33.28
C ASP A 3 -10.86 -11.91 -32.15
N ASP A 4 -11.55 -12.20 -31.05
CA ASP A 4 -11.57 -11.36 -29.86
C ASP A 4 -10.25 -11.55 -29.10
N PHE A 5 -9.23 -10.78 -29.47
CA PHE A 5 -7.98 -10.70 -28.73
C PHE A 5 -8.18 -9.90 -27.44
N SER A 6 -8.76 -10.53 -26.41
CA SER A 6 -8.74 -9.94 -25.07
C SER A 6 -7.36 -10.19 -24.46
N LEU A 7 -6.53 -9.14 -24.33
CA LEU A 7 -5.31 -9.24 -23.52
C LEU A 7 -5.69 -9.50 -22.06
N PRO A 8 -5.00 -10.40 -21.34
CA PRO A 8 -5.27 -10.59 -19.92
C PRO A 8 -4.98 -9.28 -19.17
N PRO A 9 -5.74 -8.95 -18.11
CA PRO A 9 -5.48 -7.76 -17.31
C PRO A 9 -4.05 -7.74 -16.75
N THR A 10 -3.38 -6.60 -16.86
CA THR A 10 -2.08 -6.37 -16.23
C THR A 10 -2.24 -6.36 -14.72
N VAL A 11 -1.42 -7.11 -13.98
CA VAL A 11 -1.49 -7.13 -12.53
C VAL A 11 -0.59 -6.06 -11.95
N ILE A 12 -1.13 -5.21 -11.07
CA ILE A 12 -0.38 -4.20 -10.31
C ILE A 12 -0.45 -4.56 -8.83
N ARG A 13 0.70 -4.76 -8.19
CA ARG A 13 0.83 -5.19 -6.80
C ARG A 13 1.14 -3.98 -5.93
N ILE A 14 0.18 -3.61 -5.09
CA ILE A 14 0.26 -2.40 -4.26
C ILE A 14 0.46 -2.81 -2.81
N LEU A 15 1.50 -2.28 -2.18
CA LEU A 15 1.65 -2.29 -0.72
C LEU A 15 1.08 -0.99 -0.16
N ILE A 16 0.03 -1.07 0.65
CA ILE A 16 -0.53 0.08 1.35
C ILE A 16 -0.07 0.04 2.81
N LEU A 17 0.65 1.07 3.24
CA LEU A 17 1.15 1.22 4.60
C LEU A 17 0.35 2.28 5.37
N GLY A 18 -0.31 1.83 6.43
CA GLY A 18 -0.93 2.69 7.43
C GLY A 18 0.00 2.93 8.63
N ASP A 19 -0.20 4.08 9.27
CA ASP A 19 0.42 4.43 10.55
C ASP A 19 -0.65 4.92 11.56
N LYS A 20 -0.22 5.15 12.80
CA LYS A 20 -1.05 5.74 13.86
C LYS A 20 -0.29 6.80 14.65
N ASN A 21 -1.04 7.68 15.30
CA ASN A 21 -0.55 8.50 16.40
C ASN A 21 -1.29 8.13 17.71
N GLU A 22 -1.20 8.97 18.73
CA GLU A 22 -1.82 8.72 20.03
C GLU A 22 -3.36 8.82 19.98
N GLN A 23 -3.91 9.55 19.01
CA GLN A 23 -5.33 9.86 18.91
C GLN A 23 -6.05 9.06 17.81
N PHE A 24 -5.35 8.72 16.73
CA PHE A 24 -5.94 8.14 15.53
C PHE A 24 -5.07 7.04 14.95
N THR A 25 -5.71 6.09 14.27
CA THR A 25 -5.07 5.00 13.52
C THR A 25 -5.64 4.95 12.11
N ILE A 26 -4.78 4.71 11.13
CA ILE A 26 -5.29 4.30 9.81
C ILE A 26 -5.98 2.95 9.98
N ASP A 27 -7.21 2.87 9.48
CA ASP A 27 -8.05 1.68 9.55
C ASP A 27 -8.38 1.21 8.13
N PHE A 28 -8.16 -0.08 7.83
CA PHE A 28 -8.48 -0.64 6.52
C PHE A 28 -9.92 -1.19 6.42
N GLY A 29 -10.73 -0.97 7.45
CA GLY A 29 -12.16 -1.22 7.54
C GLY A 29 -12.97 0.08 7.70
N GLU A 30 -13.97 0.05 8.59
CA GLU A 30 -14.96 1.15 8.78
C GLU A 30 -14.59 2.09 9.94
N GLY A 31 -13.34 2.08 10.41
CA GLY A 31 -12.86 2.93 11.51
C GLY A 31 -12.67 4.41 11.14
N ASP A 32 -12.17 5.20 12.10
CA ASP A 32 -12.15 6.67 12.08
C ASP A 32 -11.50 7.30 10.83
N ILE A 33 -10.44 6.69 10.29
CA ILE A 33 -9.87 7.04 8.98
C ILE A 33 -9.84 5.79 8.12
N GLY A 34 -11.04 5.42 7.71
CA GLY A 34 -11.31 4.23 6.91
C GLY A 34 -10.82 4.37 5.48
N LEU A 35 -9.89 3.49 5.08
CA LEU A 35 -9.49 3.29 3.68
C LEU A 35 -10.35 2.23 2.97
N SER A 36 -11.42 1.74 3.60
CA SER A 36 -12.28 0.68 3.06
C SER A 36 -12.90 1.03 1.71
N GLU A 37 -13.39 2.26 1.52
CA GLU A 37 -13.96 2.67 0.23
C GLU A 37 -12.89 2.80 -0.87
N LEU A 38 -11.67 3.23 -0.52
CA LEU A 38 -10.55 3.23 -1.46
C LEU A 38 -10.20 1.79 -1.88
N ILE A 39 -10.10 0.88 -0.92
CA ILE A 39 -9.82 -0.55 -1.17
C ILE A 39 -10.93 -1.14 -2.05
N LYS A 40 -12.20 -0.95 -1.68
CA LYS A 40 -13.36 -1.40 -2.47
C LYS A 40 -13.34 -0.83 -3.88
N ALA A 41 -12.98 0.44 -4.05
CA ALA A 41 -12.89 1.07 -5.37
C ALA A 41 -11.81 0.41 -6.23
N LEU A 42 -10.63 0.13 -5.69
CA LEU A 42 -9.55 -0.55 -6.43
C LEU A 42 -9.92 -2.00 -6.79
N GLU A 43 -10.59 -2.70 -5.87
CA GLU A 43 -11.06 -4.07 -6.09
C GLU A 43 -12.22 -4.15 -7.08
N THR A 44 -13.12 -3.17 -7.09
CA THR A 44 -14.31 -3.14 -7.97
C THR A 44 -13.99 -2.61 -9.37
N ASN A 45 -13.12 -1.61 -9.48
CA ASN A 45 -12.86 -0.89 -10.73
C ASN A 45 -11.89 -1.61 -11.69
N SER A 46 -11.18 -2.62 -11.22
CA SER A 46 -10.15 -3.33 -11.99
C SER A 46 -10.70 -4.27 -13.07
N VAL A 47 -11.96 -4.70 -12.98
CA VAL A 47 -12.56 -5.63 -13.96
C VAL A 47 -13.81 -5.06 -14.63
N ASN A 48 -14.62 -4.29 -13.89
CA ASN A 48 -15.95 -3.88 -14.36
C ASN A 48 -15.98 -2.61 -15.22
N LEU A 49 -14.89 -1.82 -15.28
CA LEU A 49 -14.83 -0.58 -16.06
C LEU A 49 -14.13 -0.73 -17.43
N GLY A 50 -13.77 -1.95 -17.84
CA GLY A 50 -12.97 -2.17 -19.07
C GLY A 50 -11.52 -1.71 -18.96
N LEU A 51 -11.05 -1.42 -17.73
CA LEU A 51 -9.64 -1.25 -17.44
C LEU A 51 -8.97 -2.63 -17.43
N TYR A 52 -7.97 -2.84 -18.27
CA TYR A 52 -7.21 -4.10 -18.30
C TYR A 52 -6.17 -4.13 -17.17
N VAL A 53 -6.57 -3.84 -15.93
CA VAL A 53 -5.67 -3.76 -14.77
C VAL A 53 -6.28 -4.45 -13.57
N ASN A 54 -5.59 -5.42 -12.97
CA ASN A 54 -5.98 -6.11 -11.75
C ASN A 54 -5.08 -5.69 -10.58
N PHE A 55 -5.65 -5.00 -9.59
CA PHE A 55 -4.91 -4.56 -8.41
C PHE A 55 -4.86 -5.66 -7.36
N LYS A 56 -3.64 -6.06 -6.97
CA LYS A 56 -3.40 -6.93 -5.82
C LYS A 56 -2.89 -6.11 -4.65
N ILE A 57 -3.73 -5.94 -3.64
CA ILE A 57 -3.45 -5.05 -2.50
C ILE A 57 -2.93 -5.89 -1.33
N THR A 58 -1.81 -5.46 -0.75
CA THR A 58 -1.34 -5.91 0.57
C THR A 58 -1.42 -4.74 1.54
N LYS A 59 -2.16 -4.92 2.63
CA LYS A 59 -2.40 -3.92 3.67
C LYS A 59 -1.47 -4.17 4.84
N VAL A 60 -0.64 -3.21 5.19
CA VAL A 60 0.33 -3.35 6.27
C VAL A 60 0.28 -2.15 7.19
N HIS A 61 0.65 -2.35 8.45
CA HIS A 61 0.62 -1.28 9.45
C HIS A 61 1.94 -1.19 10.21
N ARG A 62 2.41 0.04 10.49
CA ARG A 62 3.68 0.26 11.23
C ARG A 62 3.61 -0.08 12.71
N SER A 63 2.40 -0.17 13.26
CA SER A 63 2.13 -0.65 14.61
C SER A 63 1.02 -1.71 14.54
N THR A 64 0.04 -1.62 15.43
CA THR A 64 -1.23 -2.36 15.39
C THR A 64 -2.25 -1.60 14.54
N GLY A 65 -2.98 -2.27 13.66
CA GLY A 65 -4.07 -1.69 12.88
C GLY A 65 -5.16 -2.73 12.62
N THR A 66 -6.41 -2.28 12.48
CA THR A 66 -7.54 -3.16 12.14
C THR A 66 -7.45 -3.59 10.67
N ASN A 67 -7.84 -4.84 10.35
CA ASN A 67 -7.92 -5.36 8.98
C ASN A 67 -6.62 -5.25 8.14
N SER A 68 -5.48 -5.26 8.81
CA SER A 68 -4.14 -5.30 8.20
C SER A 68 -3.68 -6.73 8.00
N ASP A 69 -3.04 -7.04 6.88
CA ASP A 69 -2.47 -8.36 6.58
C ASP A 69 -1.20 -8.62 7.40
N LYS A 70 -0.44 -7.54 7.69
CA LYS A 70 0.75 -7.58 8.56
C LYS A 70 0.80 -6.36 9.49
N MET A 71 1.21 -6.59 10.73
CA MET A 71 1.39 -5.56 11.76
C MET A 71 2.87 -5.37 12.10
N ASN A 72 3.22 -4.24 12.73
CA ASN A 72 4.60 -3.87 13.06
C ASN A 72 5.55 -3.93 11.84
N PHE A 73 5.02 -3.59 10.67
CA PHE A 73 5.71 -3.71 9.40
C PHE A 73 6.90 -2.75 9.32
N ARG A 74 8.00 -3.23 8.76
CA ARG A 74 9.25 -2.48 8.57
C ARG A 74 9.89 -2.89 7.25
N PHE A 75 10.43 -1.94 6.49
CA PHE A 75 11.02 -2.24 5.18
C PHE A 75 12.39 -2.91 5.27
N ASP A 76 13.10 -2.70 6.38
CA ASP A 76 14.44 -3.26 6.65
C ASP A 76 14.40 -4.66 7.27
N VAL A 77 13.21 -5.23 7.44
CA VAL A 77 13.02 -6.61 7.89
C VAL A 77 12.71 -7.49 6.67
N PRO A 78 13.59 -8.43 6.27
CA PRO A 78 13.42 -9.20 5.03
C PRO A 78 12.16 -10.08 4.98
N THR A 79 11.64 -10.50 6.14
CA THR A 79 10.37 -11.26 6.22
C THR A 79 9.14 -10.37 6.06
N HIS A 80 9.29 -9.06 6.21
CA HIS A 80 8.21 -8.09 6.03
C HIS A 80 8.14 -7.64 4.57
N PHE A 81 9.28 -7.21 4.01
CA PHE A 81 9.35 -6.57 2.70
C PHE A 81 10.38 -7.23 1.79
N ASN A 82 9.94 -7.57 0.58
CA ASN A 82 10.79 -7.86 -0.55
C ASN A 82 10.35 -6.95 -1.71
N PRO A 83 11.23 -6.09 -2.24
CA PRO A 83 10.86 -5.12 -3.26
C PRO A 83 10.36 -5.76 -4.55
N LYS A 84 10.71 -7.02 -4.82
CA LYS A 84 10.26 -7.74 -6.02
C LYS A 84 8.78 -8.14 -5.98
N ASP A 85 8.16 -8.09 -4.80
CA ASP A 85 6.78 -8.54 -4.60
C ASP A 85 5.76 -7.43 -4.89
N TYR A 86 6.22 -6.20 -5.12
CA TYR A 86 5.39 -5.01 -5.25
C TYR A 86 5.80 -4.16 -6.45
N ASP A 87 4.84 -3.45 -7.03
CA ASP A 87 5.03 -2.46 -8.10
C ASP A 87 4.85 -1.03 -7.54
N GLU A 88 4.01 -0.89 -6.51
CA GLU A 88 3.69 0.39 -5.87
C GLU A 88 3.76 0.29 -4.34
N ILE A 89 4.22 1.36 -3.68
CA ILE A 89 4.16 1.54 -2.22
C ILE A 89 3.39 2.82 -1.91
N TRP A 90 2.29 2.70 -1.18
CA TRP A 90 1.42 3.81 -0.82
C TRP A 90 1.43 4.07 0.68
N PHE A 91 1.83 5.28 1.08
CA PHE A 91 1.90 5.71 2.47
C PHE A 91 0.69 6.55 2.85
N PHE A 92 0.01 6.14 3.92
CA PHE A 92 -1.04 6.91 4.59
C PHE A 92 -0.56 7.25 6.00
N GLY A 93 -0.01 8.46 6.14
CA GLY A 93 0.54 8.97 7.39
C GLY A 93 -0.51 9.71 8.21
N MET A 94 -0.40 9.58 9.54
CA MET A 94 -1.26 10.25 10.50
C MET A 94 -0.40 10.79 11.64
N SER A 95 0.27 11.93 11.44
CA SER A 95 1.06 12.55 12.50
C SER A 95 1.53 13.95 12.12
N ARG A 96 1.16 14.94 12.94
CA ARG A 96 1.63 16.33 12.82
C ARG A 96 3.03 16.55 13.39
N PHE A 97 3.58 15.55 14.07
CA PHE A 97 4.87 15.61 14.73
C PHE A 97 5.74 14.42 14.32
N LYS A 98 7.03 14.47 14.67
CA LYS A 98 7.94 13.35 14.42
C LYS A 98 7.47 12.13 15.22
N SER A 99 6.89 11.16 14.53
CA SER A 99 6.41 9.91 15.10
C SER A 99 7.60 9.00 15.47
N PRO A 100 7.54 8.23 16.58
CA PRO A 100 8.47 7.13 16.81
C PRO A 100 8.36 6.04 15.73
N LEU A 101 7.27 6.06 14.96
CA LEU A 101 7.04 5.21 13.82
C LEU A 101 7.55 5.83 12.52
N SER A 102 8.22 6.99 12.50
CA SER A 102 8.84 7.51 11.28
C SER A 102 9.83 6.50 10.65
N LEU A 103 9.98 6.57 9.32
CA LEU A 103 10.91 5.71 8.58
C LEU A 103 12.35 5.96 9.03
N GLY A 104 13.06 4.88 9.35
CA GLY A 104 14.48 4.91 9.65
C GLY A 104 15.35 5.14 8.40
N LYS A 105 16.64 5.45 8.60
CA LYS A 105 17.59 5.64 7.48
C LYS A 105 17.70 4.41 6.58
N GLU A 106 17.72 3.22 7.17
CA GLU A 106 17.79 1.96 6.41
C GLU A 106 16.51 1.72 5.60
N GLU A 107 15.34 1.98 6.18
CA GLU A 107 14.07 1.89 5.46
C GLU A 107 14.01 2.89 4.29
N LEU A 108 14.44 4.15 4.51
CA LEU A 108 14.49 5.17 3.46
C LEU A 108 15.43 4.78 2.32
N LYS A 109 16.58 4.17 2.64
CA LYS A 109 17.51 3.66 1.63
C LYS A 109 16.87 2.56 0.79
N ILE A 110 16.15 1.62 1.41
CA ILE A 110 15.44 0.54 0.72
C ILE A 110 14.35 1.09 -0.19
N ILE A 111 13.56 2.07 0.28
CA ILE A 111 12.51 2.70 -0.52
C ILE A 111 13.11 3.49 -1.69
N SER A 112 14.22 4.22 -1.47
CA SER A 112 14.93 4.91 -2.55
C SER A 112 15.41 3.94 -3.61
N GLN A 113 15.99 2.79 -3.20
CA GLN A 113 16.41 1.76 -4.14
C GLN A 113 15.24 1.12 -4.88
N PHE A 114 14.08 0.97 -4.24
CA PHE A 114 12.86 0.52 -4.90
C PHE A 114 12.43 1.50 -6.01
N MET A 115 12.45 2.81 -5.73
CA MET A 115 12.17 3.85 -6.71
C MET A 115 13.18 3.88 -7.86
N ASP A 116 14.48 3.78 -7.55
CA ASP A 116 15.56 3.74 -8.55
C ASP A 116 15.43 2.53 -9.50
N ASN A 117 14.81 1.44 -9.03
CA ASN A 117 14.52 0.23 -9.81
C ASN A 117 13.15 0.28 -10.53
N GLY A 118 12.50 1.45 -10.57
CA GLY A 118 11.25 1.68 -11.30
C GLY A 118 9.97 1.45 -10.50
N GLY A 119 10.06 1.21 -9.19
CA GLY A 119 8.90 1.09 -8.32
C GLY A 119 8.23 2.44 -8.02
N GLY A 120 6.91 2.48 -8.00
CA GLY A 120 6.14 3.70 -7.74
C GLY A 120 5.92 3.95 -6.25
N VAL A 121 6.00 5.22 -5.84
CA VAL A 121 5.73 5.63 -4.46
C VAL A 121 4.70 6.75 -4.44
N PHE A 122 3.63 6.55 -3.69
CA PHE A 122 2.64 7.56 -3.36
C PHE A 122 2.65 7.81 -1.85
N ALA A 123 2.60 9.06 -1.41
CA ALA A 123 2.56 9.38 0.00
C ALA A 123 1.59 10.53 0.28
N THR A 124 0.72 10.33 1.27
CA THR A 124 -0.22 11.33 1.76
C THR A 124 -0.34 11.26 3.28
N GLY A 125 -0.75 12.34 3.92
CA GLY A 125 -0.99 12.38 5.36
C GLY A 125 -1.50 13.73 5.85
N ASP A 126 -1.99 13.73 7.10
CA ASP A 126 -2.38 14.91 7.90
C ASP A 126 -1.59 15.00 9.21
#